data_AF-A0A932Q346-F1
#
_entry.id   AF-A0A932Q346-F1
#
_cell.length_a   1.000
_cell.length_b   1.000
_cell.length_c   1.000
_cell.angle_alpha   90.00
_cell.angle_beta   90.00
_cell.angle_gamma   90.00
#
_symmetry.space_group_name_H-M   'P 1'
#
loop_
_entity.id
_entity.type
_entity.pdbx_description
1 polymer ?
#
loop_
_entity_poly.entity_id
_entity_poly.type
_entity_poly.pdbx_seq_one_letter_code
_entity_poly.pdbx_strand_id
1 'polypeptide(L)'
;MFVHPNQLKLAASKFAAIARVQGIVTRPDNVRDDFALKVELADESIDREKLRAEYSAAVQGLCHVSVDRVEFIAKGLLAENARGMVDERKWE
;
A
#
# COMPACT_ATOMS: atom_id res chain seq x y z
N MET A 1 -7.86 5.63 11.51
CA MET A 1 -7.52 4.28 11.02
C MET A 1 -6.19 3.80 11.62
N PHE A 2 -6.00 2.48 11.81
CA PHE A 2 -4.73 1.89 12.28
C PHE A 2 -4.37 0.68 11.40
N VAL A 3 -3.16 0.68 10.84
CA VAL A 3 -2.61 -0.39 10.00
C VAL A 3 -1.17 -0.64 10.44
N HIS A 4 -0.82 -1.90 10.72
CA HIS A 4 0.55 -2.23 11.12
C HIS A 4 1.41 -2.56 9.88
N PRO A 5 2.63 -2.03 9.74
CA PRO A 5 3.52 -2.31 8.60
C PRO A 5 3.72 -3.80 8.29
N ASN A 6 3.79 -4.64 9.32
CA ASN A 6 3.95 -6.09 9.15
C ASN A 6 2.73 -6.75 8.47
N GLN A 7 1.52 -6.23 8.64
CA GLN A 7 0.33 -6.75 7.95
C GLN A 7 0.41 -6.45 6.45
N LEU A 8 0.90 -5.26 6.06
CA LEU A 8 1.11 -4.91 4.66
C LEU A 8 2.18 -5.78 4.00
N LYS A 9 3.29 -6.02 4.71
CA LYS A 9 4.35 -6.91 4.25
C LYS A 9 3.85 -8.35 4.09
N LEU A 10 3.03 -8.84 5.03
CA LEU A 10 2.42 -10.17 4.96
C LEU A 10 1.41 -10.28 3.81
N ALA A 11 0.64 -9.23 3.52
CA ALA A 11 -0.23 -9.19 2.35
C ALA A 11 0.61 -9.27 1.07
N ALA A 12 1.68 -8.47 0.99
CA ALA A 12 2.54 -8.36 -0.19
C ALA A 12 3.31 -9.67 -0.48
N SER A 13 3.73 -10.40 0.56
CA SER A 13 4.48 -11.66 0.38
C SER A 13 3.72 -12.77 -0.34
N LYS A 14 2.41 -12.61 -0.54
CA LYS A 14 1.58 -13.54 -1.35
C LYS A 14 1.75 -13.33 -2.85
N PHE A 15 2.38 -12.24 -3.26
CA PHE A 15 2.51 -11.82 -4.65
C PHE A 15 3.99 -11.68 -5.02
N ALA A 16 4.51 -12.62 -5.83
CA ALA A 16 5.90 -12.56 -6.30
C ALA A 16 6.20 -11.29 -7.13
N ALA A 17 5.16 -10.67 -7.69
CA ALA A 17 5.24 -9.43 -8.45
C ALA A 17 5.51 -8.17 -7.58
N ILE A 18 5.37 -8.25 -6.25
CA ILE A 18 5.57 -7.12 -5.35
C ILE A 18 6.95 -7.25 -4.69
N ALA A 19 7.83 -6.28 -4.94
CA ALA A 19 9.14 -6.20 -4.30
C ALA A 19 9.05 -5.54 -2.91
N ARG A 20 8.36 -4.40 -2.81
CA ARG A 20 8.20 -3.62 -1.58
C ARG A 20 6.85 -2.92 -1.55
N VAL A 21 6.40 -2.58 -0.35
CA VAL A 21 5.17 -1.80 -0.16
C VAL A 21 5.33 -0.78 0.96
N GLN A 22 4.67 0.36 0.79
CA GLN A 22 4.45 1.37 1.81
C GLN A 22 2.98 1.77 1.82
N GLY A 23 2.37 1.83 3.00
CA GLY A 23 1.06 2.46 3.19
C GLY A 23 1.20 3.91 3.57
N ILE A 24 0.29 4.75 3.07
CA ILE A 24 0.24 6.19 3.32
C ILE A 24 -1.18 6.53 3.74
N VAL A 25 -1.30 7.26 4.85
CA VAL A 25 -2.59 7.76 5.34
C VAL A 25 -2.61 9.27 5.21
N THR A 26 -3.60 9.79 4.50
CA THR A 26 -3.88 11.22 4.36
C THR A 26 -5.29 11.54 4.84
N ARG A 27 -5.62 12.83 4.98
CA ARG A 27 -6.99 13.31 5.24
C ARG A 27 -7.21 14.62 4.50
N PRO A 28 -7.37 14.61 3.17
CA PRO A 28 -7.37 15.83 2.36
C PRO A 28 -8.54 16.77 2.68
N ASP A 29 -9.73 16.22 2.95
CA ASP A 29 -10.94 17.00 3.19
C ASP A 29 -11.22 17.26 4.68
N ASN A 30 -10.29 16.91 5.58
CA ASN A 30 -10.49 16.91 7.04
C ASN A 30 -11.67 16.06 7.57
N VAL A 31 -12.38 15.33 6.71
CA VAL A 31 -13.55 14.51 7.07
C VAL A 31 -13.19 13.02 7.18
N ARG A 32 -12.54 12.45 6.17
CA ARG A 32 -12.29 11.00 6.05
C ARG A 32 -10.80 10.70 5.84
N ASP A 33 -10.28 9.70 6.55
CA ASP A 33 -8.94 9.17 6.27
C ASP A 33 -8.93 8.46 4.89
N ASP A 34 -7.99 8.83 4.04
CA ASP A 34 -7.69 8.15 2.77
C ASP A 34 -6.50 7.21 2.95
N PHE A 35 -6.65 5.96 2.49
CA PHE A 35 -5.59 4.96 2.54
C PHE A 35 -5.03 4.64 1.16
N ALA A 36 -3.78 5.04 0.91
CA ALA A 36 -3.07 4.73 -0.32
C ALA A 36 -1.94 3.71 -0.09
N LEU A 37 -1.71 2.84 -1.07
CA LEU A 37 -0.58 1.93 -1.12
C LEU A 37 0.36 2.32 -2.25
N LYS A 38 1.65 2.49 -1.94
CA LYS A 38 2.72 2.53 -2.94
C LYS A 38 3.33 1.14 -3.05
N VAL A 39 3.25 0.57 -4.25
CA VAL A 39 3.67 -0.81 -4.53
C VAL A 39 4.81 -0.78 -5.52
N GLU A 40 5.99 -1.17 -5.04
CA GLU A 40 7.17 -1.37 -5.88
C GLU A 40 7.09 -2.72 -6.56
N LEU A 41 7.05 -2.72 -7.90
CA LEU A 41 6.95 -3.95 -8.69
C LEU A 41 8.33 -4.64 -8.82
N ALA A 42 8.35 -5.95 -8.64
CA ALA A 42 9.50 -6.80 -8.96
C ALA A 42 9.55 -7.16 -10.45
N ASP A 43 8.39 -7.20 -11.10
CA ASP A 43 8.18 -7.51 -12.51
C ASP A 43 7.12 -6.56 -13.08
N GLU A 44 7.48 -5.82 -14.13
CA GLU A 44 6.58 -4.84 -14.77
C GLU A 44 5.68 -5.45 -15.85
N SER A 45 5.90 -6.71 -16.24
CA SER A 45 5.12 -7.41 -17.28
C SER A 45 3.76 -7.93 -16.80
N ILE A 46 3.48 -7.79 -15.49
CA ILE A 46 2.28 -8.29 -14.84
C ILE A 46 1.04 -7.45 -15.15
N ASP A 47 -0.13 -8.08 -15.08
CA ASP A 47 -1.42 -7.39 -15.14
C ASP A 47 -1.62 -6.54 -13.87
N ARG A 48 -1.42 -5.23 -14.03
CA ARG A 48 -1.51 -4.26 -12.94
C ARG A 48 -2.93 -4.09 -12.40
N GLU A 49 -3.95 -4.26 -13.22
CA GLU A 49 -5.34 -4.13 -12.77
C GLU A 49 -5.73 -5.33 -11.91
N LYS A 50 -5.39 -6.54 -12.37
CA LYS A 50 -5.59 -7.76 -11.60
C LYS A 50 -4.81 -7.72 -10.28
N LEU A 51 -3.51 -7.37 -10.32
CA LEU A 51 -2.71 -7.27 -9.10
C LEU A 51 -3.28 -6.21 -8.15
N ARG A 52 -3.74 -5.06 -8.65
CA ARG A 52 -4.38 -4.02 -7.83
C ARG A 52 -5.58 -4.57 -7.08
N ALA A 53 -6.49 -5.26 -7.77
CA ALA A 53 -7.69 -5.81 -7.17
C ALA A 53 -7.37 -6.89 -6.12
N GLU A 54 -6.53 -7.85 -6.47
CA GLU A 54 -6.17 -8.97 -5.58
C GLU A 54 -5.38 -8.49 -4.36
N TYR A 55 -4.44 -7.56 -4.56
CA TYR A 55 -3.64 -7.02 -3.46
C TYR A 55 -4.49 -6.16 -2.51
N SER A 56 -5.38 -5.33 -3.04
CA SER A 56 -6.31 -4.53 -2.22
C SER A 56 -7.21 -5.43 -1.38
N ALA A 57 -7.73 -6.51 -1.96
CA ALA A 57 -8.54 -7.50 -1.23
C ALA A 57 -7.72 -8.22 -0.14
N ALA A 58 -6.47 -8.59 -0.42
CA ALA A 58 -5.59 -9.22 0.56
C ALA A 58 -5.27 -8.28 1.74
N VAL A 59 -5.02 -7.00 1.46
CA VAL A 59 -4.80 -5.97 2.48
C VAL A 59 -6.07 -5.76 3.31
N GLN A 60 -7.23 -5.63 2.67
CA GLN A 60 -8.51 -5.48 3.37
C GLN A 60 -8.81 -6.68 4.27
N GLY A 61 -8.54 -7.90 3.82
CA GLY A 61 -8.72 -9.11 4.63
C GLY A 61 -7.82 -9.20 5.86
N LEU A 62 -6.60 -8.65 5.80
CA LEU A 62 -5.65 -8.67 6.92
C LEU A 62 -5.73 -7.45 7.84
N CYS A 63 -6.06 -6.29 7.28
CA CYS A 63 -6.04 -5.00 8.00
C CYS A 63 -7.45 -4.51 8.36
N HIS A 64 -8.51 -5.12 7.82
CA HIS A 64 -9.91 -4.71 7.98
C HIS A 64 -10.19 -3.26 7.54
N VAL A 65 -9.42 -2.80 6.55
CA VAL A 65 -9.44 -1.43 6.03
C VAL A 65 -9.47 -1.49 4.50
N SER A 66 -10.37 -0.74 3.89
CA SER A 66 -10.42 -0.58 2.43
C SER A 66 -9.25 0.26 1.93
N VAL A 67 -8.66 -0.14 0.80
CA VAL A 67 -7.63 0.62 0.10
C VAL A 67 -8.29 1.55 -0.89
N ASP A 68 -8.07 2.86 -0.75
CA ASP A 68 -8.65 3.87 -1.64
C ASP A 68 -7.87 4.00 -2.95
N ARG A 69 -6.55 3.81 -2.90
CA ARG A 69 -5.67 3.93 -4.08
C ARG A 69 -4.46 3.00 -4.01
N VAL A 70 -4.11 2.42 -5.15
CA VAL A 70 -2.84 1.70 -5.34
C VAL A 70 -2.03 2.39 -6.44
N GLU A 71 -0.85 2.85 -6.08
CA GLU A 71 0.13 3.47 -6.95
C GLU A 71 1.28 2.49 -7.20
N PHE A 72 1.44 2.06 -8.45
CA PHE A 72 2.58 1.23 -8.84
C PHE A 72 3.78 2.10 -9.17
N ILE A 73 4.92 1.77 -8.60
CA ILE A 73 6.18 2.49 -8.79
C ILE A 73 7.27 1.54 -9.28
N ALA A 74 8.23 2.09 -10.00
CA ALA A 74 9.38 1.35 -10.50
C ALA A 74 10.27 0.85 -9.35
N LYS A 75 10.98 -0.25 -9.62
CA LYS A 75 11.92 -0.85 -8.66
C LYS A 75 13.02 0.13 -8.24
N GLY A 76 13.25 0.23 -6.93
CA GLY A 76 14.28 1.09 -6.33
C GLY A 76 13.79 2.46 -5.91
N LEU A 77 12.52 2.82 -6.16
CA LEU A 77 11.94 4.08 -5.70
C LEU A 77 11.56 4.05 -4.21
N LEU A 78 11.37 2.87 -3.61
CA LEU A 78 11.32 2.72 -2.16
C LEU A 78 12.70 2.31 -1.62
N ALA A 79 13.29 3.18 -0.81
CA ALA A 79 14.50 2.88 -0.06
C ALA A 79 14.31 1.63 0.83
N GLU A 80 15.38 0.86 1.04
CA GLU A 80 15.34 -0.40 1.79
C GLU A 80 14.87 -0.23 3.24
N ASN A 81 15.22 0.90 3.85
CA ASN A 81 14.85 1.27 5.21
C ASN A 81 13.64 2.22 5.27
N ALA A 82 12.89 2.37 4.17
CA ALA A 82 11.69 3.19 4.16
C ALA A 82 10.68 2.70 5.21
N ARG A 83 9.99 3.65 5.85
CA ARG A 83 8.91 3.33 6.79
C ARG A 83 7.81 2.58 6.03
N GLY A 84 7.33 1.46 6.58
CA GLY A 84 6.26 0.69 5.94
C GLY A 84 4.87 1.35 6.05
N MET A 85 4.69 2.29 6.99
CA MET A 85 3.52 3.16 7.10
C MET A 85 3.98 4.60 7.27
N VAL A 86 3.36 5.51 6.53
CA VAL A 86 3.56 6.96 6.63
C VAL A 86 2.23 7.61 6.97
N ASP A 87 2.24 8.43 8.01
CA ASP A 87 1.08 9.22 8.42
C ASP A 87 1.31 10.67 7.97
N GLU A 88 0.52 11.10 6.99
CA GLU A 88 0.57 12.44 6.40
C GLU A 88 -0.73 13.21 6.71
N ARG A 89 -1.51 12.77 7.70
CA ARG A 89 -2.72 13.49 8.13
C ARG A 89 -2.33 14.85 8.71
N LYS A 90 -3.05 15.88 8.27
CA LYS A 90 -2.98 17.24 8.84
C LYS A 90 -4.15 17.43 9.81
N TRP A 91 -3.88 18.14 10.90
CA TRP A 91 -4.85 18.43 11.95
C TRP A 91 -4.90 19.95 12.14
N GLU A 92 -5.44 20.64 11.12
CA GLU A 92 -5.71 22.08 11.13
C GLU A 92 -7.20 22.33 11.37
#